data_AF-A0A2M7MA97-F1
#
_entry.id   AF-A0A2M7MA97-F1
#
_cell.length_a   1.000
_cell.length_b   1.000
_cell.length_c   1.000
_cell.angle_alpha   90.00
_cell.angle_beta   90.00
_cell.angle_gamma   90.00
#
_symmetry.space_group_name_H-M   'P 1'
#
loop_
_entity.id
_entity.type
_entity.pdbx_description
1 polymer ?
#
loop_
_entity_poly.entity_id
_entity_poly.type
_entity_poly.pdbx_seq_one_letter_code
_entity_poly.pdbx_strand_id
1 'polypeptide(L)'
;APKERGKGSNVWNCFGYVLASEQSEVVALHDCDVLTYQRSLLARLIYPVAHPTFNFAFSKGYYPRYADGKLNGRASRLLVTPLLRALKGVVGQDDLLSYLDSFRYPLAGEFALDVHCLKELRIPSDWGLEIGVLSEVLKNYSNRRICQVDIADVYDHKHQAVSFEDKQSGLSRMSQDIAKSLYRKLAVRGHPFSNSTLRTIRARYYRTALDQLESYAFDAEMNGLGLDLHSEEQVIELFAANILEAGKAFVESPSEVPFMPNWNRVMSACPDILEKLYDAVEQDNQFPS
;
A
#
# COMPACT_ATOMS: atom_id res chain seq x y z
N ALA A 1 -3.44 10.15 20.37
CA ALA A 1 -3.29 8.95 19.53
C ALA A 1 -4.37 8.92 18.44
N PRO A 2 -4.13 8.25 17.30
CA PRO A 2 -5.14 8.08 16.24
C PRO A 2 -6.41 7.41 16.78
N LYS A 3 -7.59 7.88 16.34
CA LYS A 3 -8.88 7.33 16.80
C LYS A 3 -9.20 5.97 16.17
N GLU A 4 -8.74 5.72 14.95
CA GLU A 4 -8.88 4.43 14.28
C GLU A 4 -7.69 3.52 14.57
N ARG A 5 -7.98 2.28 14.99
CA ARG A 5 -6.99 1.23 15.26
C ARG A 5 -6.87 0.33 14.04
N GLY A 6 -5.95 0.64 13.13
CA GLY A 6 -5.65 -0.12 11.91
C GLY A 6 -4.15 -0.29 11.70
N LYS A 7 -3.75 -1.02 10.64
CA LYS A 7 -2.34 -1.27 10.28
C LYS A 7 -1.54 0.04 10.26
N GLY A 8 -2.05 1.06 9.58
CA GLY A 8 -1.39 2.36 9.50
C GLY A 8 -1.16 3.01 10.87
N SER A 9 -2.13 2.92 11.78
CA SER A 9 -2.01 3.45 13.16
C SER A 9 -0.90 2.76 13.95
N ASN A 10 -0.76 1.44 13.83
CA ASN A 10 0.33 0.71 14.48
C ASN A 10 1.69 1.16 13.94
N VAL A 11 1.83 1.23 12.61
CA VAL A 11 3.04 1.69 11.92
C VAL A 11 3.42 3.11 12.34
N TRP A 12 2.43 3.99 12.43
CA TRP A 12 2.64 5.38 12.86
C TRP A 12 3.21 5.47 14.27
N ASN A 13 2.71 4.66 15.22
CA ASN A 13 3.25 4.61 16.58
C ASN A 13 4.67 4.01 16.61
N CYS A 14 4.93 2.93 15.87
CA CYS A 14 6.27 2.35 15.75
C CYS A 14 7.28 3.38 15.22
N PHE A 15 6.91 4.16 14.21
CA PHE A 15 7.75 5.23 13.69
C PHE A 15 7.98 6.34 14.71
N GLY A 16 6.99 6.65 15.53
CA GLY A 16 7.17 7.56 16.67
C GLY A 16 8.26 7.09 17.62
N TYR A 17 8.21 5.82 18.01
CA TYR A 17 9.20 5.23 18.90
C TYR A 17 10.59 5.19 18.26
N VAL A 18 10.70 4.83 16.97
CA VAL A 18 11.99 4.89 16.26
C VAL A 18 12.56 6.31 16.22
N LEU A 19 11.73 7.31 15.99
CA LEU A 19 12.16 8.71 16.03
C LEU A 19 12.57 9.14 17.44
N ALA A 20 11.90 8.63 18.46
CA ALA A 20 12.17 8.94 19.86
C ALA A 20 13.44 8.27 20.40
N SER A 21 13.77 7.06 19.92
CA SER A 21 14.94 6.32 20.39
C SER A 21 16.25 6.87 19.86
N GLU A 22 16.24 7.58 18.73
CA GLU A 22 17.44 8.14 18.06
C GLU A 22 18.55 7.09 17.78
N GLN A 23 18.17 5.81 17.68
CA GLN A 23 19.10 4.68 17.54
C GLN A 23 19.14 4.07 16.13
N SER A 24 18.39 4.60 15.17
CA SER A 24 18.24 4.01 13.83
C SER A 24 18.45 5.03 12.71
N GLU A 25 19.25 4.67 11.72
CA GLU A 25 19.43 5.44 10.48
C GLU A 25 18.48 4.96 9.36
N VAL A 26 18.13 3.67 9.37
CA VAL A 26 17.25 3.05 8.38
C VAL A 26 16.20 2.22 9.09
N VAL A 27 14.96 2.31 8.61
CA VAL A 27 13.83 1.54 9.12
C VAL A 27 13.27 0.66 8.04
N ALA A 28 13.05 -0.61 8.35
CA ALA A 28 12.35 -1.56 7.50
C ALA A 28 10.99 -1.92 8.11
N LEU A 29 9.99 -2.08 7.25
CA LEU A 29 8.67 -2.56 7.59
C LEU A 29 8.42 -3.88 6.89
N HIS A 30 7.98 -4.88 7.63
CA HIS A 30 7.64 -6.21 7.13
C HIS A 30 6.30 -6.61 7.73
N ASP A 31 5.49 -7.35 6.97
CA ASP A 31 4.31 -7.98 7.54
C ASP A 31 4.73 -9.08 8.56
N CYS A 32 4.00 -9.20 9.66
CA CYS A 32 4.30 -10.19 10.71
C CYS A 32 3.75 -11.60 10.41
N ASP A 33 3.05 -11.78 9.30
CA ASP A 33 2.36 -13.03 8.91
C ASP A 33 3.05 -13.76 7.76
N VAL A 34 4.32 -13.44 7.49
CA VAL A 34 5.14 -14.08 6.46
C VAL A 34 5.53 -15.48 6.91
N LEU A 35 5.09 -16.48 6.14
CA LEU A 35 5.33 -17.90 6.45
C LEU A 35 6.70 -18.37 5.97
N THR A 36 7.22 -17.77 4.90
CA THR A 36 8.49 -18.15 4.26
C THR A 36 9.67 -17.24 4.63
N TYR A 37 9.64 -16.64 5.82
CA TYR A 37 10.60 -15.60 6.21
C TYR A 37 12.05 -16.11 6.24
N GLN A 38 12.94 -15.41 5.54
CA GLN A 38 14.39 -15.62 5.60
C GLN A 38 15.11 -14.32 5.96
N ARG A 39 16.20 -14.40 6.73
CA ARG A 39 16.99 -13.21 7.12
C ARG A 39 17.53 -12.42 5.92
N SER A 40 17.75 -13.08 4.79
CA SER A 40 18.16 -12.47 3.52
C SER A 40 17.12 -11.46 3.00
N LEU A 41 15.84 -11.66 3.28
CA LEU A 41 14.75 -10.76 2.88
C LEU A 41 14.94 -9.37 3.48
N LEU A 42 15.19 -9.30 4.79
CA LEU A 42 15.50 -8.05 5.50
C LEU A 42 16.78 -7.40 4.97
N ALA A 43 17.84 -8.20 4.83
CA ALA A 43 19.12 -7.70 4.33
C ALA A 43 18.96 -7.07 2.94
N ARG A 44 18.28 -7.75 2.01
CA ARG A 44 18.01 -7.24 0.65
C ARG A 44 17.16 -5.98 0.67
N LEU A 45 16.19 -5.89 1.57
CA LEU A 45 15.30 -4.73 1.66
C LEU A 45 16.03 -3.47 2.14
N ILE A 46 16.84 -3.60 3.20
CA ILE A 46 17.59 -2.49 3.82
C ILE A 46 18.81 -2.07 3.00
N TYR A 47 19.49 -3.03 2.37
CA TYR A 47 20.79 -2.80 1.72
C TYR A 47 20.82 -1.56 0.80
N PRO A 48 19.84 -1.31 -0.08
CA PRO A 48 19.89 -0.14 -0.96
C PRO A 48 19.90 1.20 -0.23
N VAL A 49 19.28 1.28 0.95
CA VAL A 49 19.17 2.51 1.74
C VAL A 49 20.36 2.65 2.69
N ALA A 50 20.83 1.54 3.28
CA ALA A 50 21.94 1.56 4.25
C ALA A 50 23.33 1.60 3.59
N HIS A 51 23.45 1.24 2.31
CA HIS A 51 24.76 1.17 1.66
C HIS A 51 25.36 2.57 1.47
N PRO A 52 26.60 2.85 1.94
CA PRO A 52 27.15 4.20 2.05
C PRO A 52 27.38 4.90 0.69
N THR A 53 27.47 4.14 -0.40
CA THR A 53 27.63 4.71 -1.75
C THR A 53 26.33 4.79 -2.53
N PHE A 54 25.24 4.22 -2.01
CA PHE A 54 23.94 4.26 -2.67
C PHE A 54 23.18 5.47 -2.15
N ASN A 55 22.48 6.15 -3.05
CA ASN A 55 21.76 7.37 -2.70
C ASN A 55 20.24 7.13 -2.72
N PHE A 56 19.79 6.01 -2.14
CA PHE A 56 18.37 5.70 -2.04
C PHE A 56 17.82 6.13 -0.67
N ALA A 57 16.68 6.80 -0.67
CA ALA A 57 15.93 7.15 0.53
C ALA A 57 14.80 6.14 0.81
N PHE A 58 14.38 5.39 -0.21
CA PHE A 58 13.29 4.43 -0.14
C PHE A 58 13.58 3.20 -1.00
N SER A 59 13.27 2.03 -0.46
CA SER A 59 13.41 0.72 -1.08
C SER A 59 12.11 -0.05 -0.93
N LYS A 60 11.47 -0.40 -2.06
CA LYS A 60 10.24 -1.20 -2.07
C LYS A 60 10.58 -2.65 -2.40
N GLY A 61 10.17 -3.57 -1.54
CA GLY A 61 10.26 -5.00 -1.80
C GLY A 61 9.30 -5.43 -2.91
N TYR A 62 9.77 -6.30 -3.79
CA TYR A 62 8.92 -7.05 -4.70
C TYR A 62 9.31 -8.54 -4.70
N TYR A 63 8.34 -9.37 -5.03
CA TYR A 63 8.47 -10.82 -5.01
C TYR A 63 7.30 -11.45 -5.78
N PRO A 64 7.50 -12.55 -6.52
CA PRO A 64 6.39 -13.29 -7.10
C PRO A 64 5.49 -13.85 -5.99
N ARG A 65 4.17 -13.86 -6.24
CA ARG A 65 3.17 -14.36 -5.27
C ARG A 65 2.54 -15.63 -5.81
N TYR A 66 3.04 -16.77 -5.36
CA TYR A 66 2.46 -18.09 -5.62
C TYR A 66 2.65 -19.00 -4.41
N ALA A 67 1.68 -19.88 -4.18
CA ALA A 67 1.73 -20.90 -3.13
C ALA A 67 0.78 -22.04 -3.53
N ASP A 68 1.06 -23.26 -3.06
CA ASP A 68 0.23 -24.46 -3.34
C ASP A 68 -0.05 -24.68 -4.84
N GLY A 69 0.93 -24.37 -5.68
CA GLY A 69 0.79 -24.47 -7.14
C GLY A 69 -0.23 -23.50 -7.74
N LYS A 70 -0.56 -22.39 -7.06
CA LYS A 70 -1.52 -21.38 -7.52
C LYS A 70 -0.93 -19.98 -7.56
N LEU A 71 -1.41 -19.17 -8.51
CA LEU A 71 -1.03 -17.76 -8.63
C LEU A 71 -1.85 -16.88 -7.67
N ASN A 72 -1.17 -16.18 -6.76
CA ASN A 72 -1.78 -15.35 -5.70
C ASN A 72 -1.67 -13.85 -6.01
N GLY A 73 -2.08 -12.99 -5.06
CA GLY A 73 -1.94 -11.53 -5.21
C GLY A 73 -3.11 -10.84 -5.92
N ARG A 74 -4.33 -11.34 -5.76
CA ARG A 74 -5.57 -10.78 -6.36
C ARG A 74 -5.71 -9.26 -6.20
N ALA A 75 -5.40 -8.70 -5.03
CA ALA A 75 -5.49 -7.25 -4.81
C ALA A 75 -4.55 -6.43 -5.71
N SER A 76 -3.34 -6.95 -5.99
CA SER A 76 -2.44 -6.28 -6.93
C SER A 76 -2.85 -6.55 -8.37
N ARG A 77 -3.03 -7.84 -8.72
CA ARG A 77 -3.29 -8.31 -10.09
C ARG A 77 -4.63 -7.85 -10.65
N LEU A 78 -5.70 -8.04 -9.89
CA LEU A 78 -7.08 -7.86 -10.35
C LEU A 78 -7.66 -6.51 -9.97
N LEU A 79 -7.15 -5.82 -8.94
CA LEU A 79 -7.64 -4.51 -8.51
C LEU A 79 -6.69 -3.39 -8.88
N VAL A 80 -5.51 -3.30 -8.25
CA VAL A 80 -4.69 -2.09 -8.29
C VAL A 80 -4.15 -1.79 -9.69
N THR A 81 -3.47 -2.73 -10.31
CA THR A 81 -2.90 -2.51 -11.65
C THR A 81 -3.97 -2.14 -12.69
N PRO A 82 -5.09 -2.89 -12.84
CA PRO A 82 -6.14 -2.50 -13.79
C PRO A 82 -6.81 -1.18 -13.41
N LEU A 83 -6.99 -0.88 -12.12
CA LEU A 83 -7.58 0.39 -11.68
C LEU A 83 -6.68 1.59 -11.99
N LEU A 84 -5.37 1.50 -11.75
CA LEU A 84 -4.41 2.55 -12.08
C LEU A 84 -4.41 2.85 -13.59
N ARG A 85 -4.40 1.80 -14.42
CA ARG A 85 -4.47 1.92 -15.89
C ARG A 85 -5.80 2.49 -16.37
N ALA A 86 -6.92 2.08 -15.76
CA ALA A 86 -8.23 2.63 -16.06
C ALA A 86 -8.33 4.11 -15.69
N LEU A 87 -7.85 4.48 -14.49
CA LEU A 87 -7.78 5.88 -14.05
C LEU A 87 -6.93 6.71 -15.01
N LYS A 88 -5.71 6.28 -15.30
CA LYS A 88 -4.79 6.98 -16.24
C LYS A 88 -5.43 7.18 -17.61
N GLY A 89 -6.20 6.18 -18.02
CA GLY A 89 -6.98 6.25 -19.23
C GLY A 89 -8.10 7.30 -19.24
N VAL A 90 -8.79 7.49 -18.12
CA VAL A 90 -9.95 8.40 -18.01
C VAL A 90 -9.53 9.81 -17.66
N VAL A 91 -8.62 9.98 -16.70
CA VAL A 91 -8.19 11.30 -16.21
C VAL A 91 -6.98 11.85 -16.97
N GLY A 92 -6.34 11.03 -17.81
CA GLY A 92 -5.16 11.42 -18.59
C GLY A 92 -3.84 11.15 -17.88
N GLN A 93 -2.77 11.75 -18.39
CA GLN A 93 -1.43 11.61 -17.81
C GLN A 93 -1.38 12.27 -16.43
N ASP A 94 -0.99 11.48 -15.43
CA ASP A 94 -0.75 11.95 -14.07
C ASP A 94 0.50 11.24 -13.52
N ASP A 95 1.38 12.02 -12.87
CA ASP A 95 2.65 11.50 -12.36
C ASP A 95 2.46 10.49 -11.24
N LEU A 96 1.44 10.66 -10.38
CA LEU A 96 1.16 9.70 -9.32
C LEU A 96 0.70 8.37 -9.91
N LEU A 97 -0.19 8.40 -10.91
CA LEU A 97 -0.64 7.17 -11.56
C LEU A 97 0.50 6.45 -12.29
N SER A 98 1.34 7.20 -13.00
CA SER A 98 2.48 6.63 -13.72
C SER A 98 3.53 6.08 -12.75
N TYR A 99 3.77 6.78 -11.64
CA TYR A 99 4.65 6.33 -10.58
C TYR A 99 4.13 5.04 -9.92
N LEU A 100 2.86 5.00 -9.50
CA LEU A 100 2.27 3.81 -8.88
C LEU A 100 2.24 2.60 -9.82
N ASP A 101 1.91 2.78 -11.11
CA ASP A 101 1.89 1.71 -12.13
C ASP A 101 3.29 1.20 -12.49
N SER A 102 4.35 1.93 -12.12
CA SER A 102 5.75 1.48 -12.30
C SER A 102 6.22 0.48 -11.24
N PHE A 103 5.47 0.32 -10.14
CA PHE A 103 5.80 -0.66 -9.11
C PHE A 103 5.28 -2.03 -9.49
N ARG A 104 6.14 -3.05 -9.35
CA ARG A 104 5.73 -4.45 -9.57
C ARG A 104 4.66 -4.89 -8.56
N TYR A 105 4.83 -4.49 -7.30
CA TYR A 105 3.92 -4.80 -6.19
C TYR A 105 3.68 -3.55 -5.32
N PRO A 106 2.84 -2.61 -5.77
CA PRO A 106 2.60 -1.37 -5.04
C PRO A 106 2.02 -1.60 -3.64
N LEU A 107 1.27 -2.70 -3.46
CA LEU A 107 0.66 -3.11 -2.19
C LEU A 107 1.55 -4.02 -1.32
N ALA A 108 2.80 -4.31 -1.70
CA ALA A 108 3.69 -5.06 -0.80
C ALA A 108 3.86 -4.31 0.52
N GLY A 109 3.73 -4.99 1.66
CA GLY A 109 3.99 -4.41 2.98
C GLY A 109 5.46 -4.05 3.18
N GLU A 110 6.34 -4.67 2.39
CA GLU A 110 7.78 -4.67 2.59
C GLU A 110 8.42 -3.44 1.96
N PHE A 111 8.89 -2.53 2.80
CA PHE A 111 9.71 -1.40 2.36
C PHE A 111 10.72 -1.00 3.43
N ALA A 112 11.83 -0.43 3.00
CA ALA A 112 12.80 0.24 3.86
C ALA A 112 12.93 1.71 3.48
N LEU A 113 13.29 2.53 4.46
CA LEU A 113 13.40 3.97 4.31
C LEU A 113 14.45 4.56 5.25
N ASP A 114 15.04 5.65 4.83
CA ASP A 114 15.91 6.47 5.65
C ASP A 114 15.09 7.13 6.78
N VAL A 115 15.63 7.17 7.99
CA VAL A 115 14.92 7.72 9.17
C VAL A 115 14.49 9.18 8.97
N HIS A 116 15.19 9.95 8.14
CA HIS A 116 14.80 11.32 7.80
C HIS A 116 13.51 11.38 6.98
N CYS A 117 13.19 10.33 6.22
CA CYS A 117 11.90 10.21 5.53
C CYS A 117 10.73 10.15 6.51
N LEU A 118 10.90 9.49 7.67
CA LEU A 118 9.82 9.25 8.62
C LEU A 118 9.15 10.51 9.13
N LYS A 119 9.95 11.55 9.37
CA LYS A 119 9.48 12.80 9.99
C LYS A 119 8.45 13.51 9.11
N GLU A 120 8.54 13.33 7.80
CA GLU A 120 7.72 14.02 6.80
C GLU A 120 6.52 13.18 6.33
N LEU A 121 6.60 11.85 6.42
CA LEU A 121 5.59 10.93 5.92
C LEU A 121 4.24 11.11 6.65
N ARG A 122 3.19 11.36 5.86
CA ARG A 122 1.80 11.30 6.33
C ARG A 122 1.22 9.93 6.03
N ILE A 123 0.92 9.19 7.09
CA ILE A 123 0.50 7.80 7.01
C ILE A 123 -1.04 7.72 7.11
N PRO A 124 -1.72 7.11 6.13
CA PRO A 124 -3.14 6.77 6.26
C PRO A 124 -3.36 5.79 7.41
N SER A 125 -4.49 5.86 8.12
CA SER A 125 -4.84 4.91 9.18
C SER A 125 -5.31 3.54 8.66
N ASP A 126 -5.69 3.46 7.38
CA ASP A 126 -6.42 2.35 6.75
C ASP A 126 -5.55 1.49 5.80
N TRP A 127 -6.19 0.62 5.01
CA TRP A 127 -5.57 -0.23 3.98
C TRP A 127 -5.01 0.56 2.78
N GLY A 128 -5.21 1.88 2.76
CA GLY A 128 -4.53 2.79 1.86
C GLY A 128 -3.07 3.06 2.26
N LEU A 129 -2.55 2.45 3.34
CA LEU A 129 -1.20 2.64 3.86
C LEU A 129 -0.13 2.60 2.76
N GLU A 130 -0.04 1.51 2.00
CA GLU A 130 1.03 1.30 1.04
C GLU A 130 0.96 2.32 -0.12
N ILE A 131 -0.24 2.59 -0.64
CA ILE A 131 -0.48 3.64 -1.65
C ILE A 131 -0.22 5.03 -1.08
N GLY A 132 -0.55 5.24 0.19
CA GLY A 132 -0.33 6.46 0.95
C GLY A 132 1.15 6.78 1.09
N VAL A 133 1.93 5.82 1.56
CA VAL A 133 3.39 5.90 1.70
C VAL A 133 4.02 6.17 0.34
N LEU A 134 3.69 5.38 -0.69
CA LEU A 134 4.23 5.59 -2.03
C LEU A 134 3.93 7.01 -2.54
N SER A 135 2.71 7.50 -2.34
CA SER A 135 2.32 8.85 -2.73
C SER A 135 3.04 9.95 -1.96
N GLU A 136 3.35 9.78 -0.67
CA GLU A 136 4.13 10.77 0.09
C GLU A 136 5.62 10.70 -0.27
N VAL A 137 6.15 9.50 -0.54
CA VAL A 137 7.52 9.35 -1.06
C VAL A 137 7.68 10.10 -2.39
N LEU A 138 6.74 9.95 -3.32
CA LEU A 138 6.75 10.70 -4.58
C LEU A 138 6.72 12.22 -4.38
N LYS A 139 6.01 12.69 -3.34
CA LYS A 139 5.88 14.12 -3.05
C LYS A 139 7.19 14.71 -2.48
N ASN A 140 7.87 13.95 -1.63
CA ASN A 140 9.02 14.45 -0.87
C ASN A 140 10.37 14.09 -1.51
N TYR A 141 10.42 13.10 -2.41
CA TYR A 141 11.66 12.60 -2.99
C TYR A 141 11.62 12.49 -4.51
N SER A 142 12.77 12.76 -5.14
CA SER A 142 12.97 12.47 -6.56
C SER A 142 12.94 10.96 -6.82
N ASN A 143 12.40 10.54 -7.97
CA ASN A 143 12.42 9.14 -8.42
C ASN A 143 13.83 8.52 -8.41
N ARG A 144 14.90 9.33 -8.52
CA ARG A 144 16.29 8.84 -8.43
C ARG A 144 16.69 8.33 -7.05
N ARG A 145 15.95 8.72 -5.99
CA ARG A 145 16.14 8.31 -4.60
C ARG A 145 15.30 7.08 -4.24
N ILE A 146 14.60 6.48 -5.20
CA ILE A 146 13.61 5.43 -4.99
C ILE A 146 14.04 4.18 -5.76
N CYS A 147 14.05 3.03 -5.10
CA CYS A 147 14.37 1.76 -5.75
C CYS A 147 13.34 0.67 -5.44
N GLN A 148 13.35 -0.37 -6.26
CA GLN A 148 12.60 -1.61 -6.06
C GLN A 148 13.62 -2.75 -5.99
N VAL A 149 13.49 -3.63 -5.00
CA VAL A 149 14.40 -4.75 -4.79
C VAL A 149 13.63 -6.06 -4.72
N ASP A 150 14.10 -7.04 -5.49
CA ASP A 150 13.64 -8.42 -5.37
C ASP A 150 14.08 -8.93 -4.00
N ILE A 151 13.17 -9.40 -3.15
CA ILE A 151 13.49 -9.82 -1.78
C ILE A 151 13.27 -11.31 -1.52
N ALA A 152 12.55 -12.01 -2.39
CA ALA A 152 12.21 -13.41 -2.18
C ALA A 152 11.84 -14.11 -3.50
N ASP A 153 12.23 -15.38 -3.60
CA ASP A 153 11.84 -16.27 -4.70
C ASP A 153 10.42 -16.84 -4.50
N VAL A 154 10.09 -17.20 -3.26
CA VAL A 154 8.73 -17.57 -2.83
C VAL A 154 8.34 -16.71 -1.64
N TYR A 155 7.24 -16.00 -1.77
CA TYR A 155 6.68 -15.20 -0.69
C TYR A 155 5.26 -15.65 -0.41
N ASP A 156 5.08 -16.34 0.72
CA ASP A 156 3.77 -16.74 1.20
C ASP A 156 3.46 -16.10 2.55
N HIS A 157 2.19 -15.74 2.72
CA HIS A 157 1.68 -15.08 3.92
C HIS A 157 0.25 -15.54 4.19
N LYS A 158 -0.37 -15.07 5.27
CA LYS A 158 -1.76 -15.46 5.56
C LYS A 158 -2.72 -14.89 4.52
N HIS A 159 -3.42 -15.77 3.78
CA HIS A 159 -4.35 -15.32 2.74
C HIS A 159 -5.63 -14.77 3.37
N GLN A 160 -6.08 -13.62 2.85
CA GLN A 160 -7.36 -13.03 3.22
C GLN A 160 -8.49 -13.62 2.36
N ALA A 161 -9.63 -13.90 2.98
CA ALA A 161 -10.80 -14.39 2.27
C ALA A 161 -11.37 -13.32 1.32
N VAL A 162 -11.97 -13.79 0.22
CA VAL A 162 -12.84 -12.94 -0.60
C VAL A 162 -14.19 -12.83 0.12
N SER A 163 -14.47 -11.66 0.67
CA SER A 163 -15.76 -11.40 1.31
C SER A 163 -16.78 -10.96 0.26
N PHE A 164 -17.47 -11.92 -0.38
CA PHE A 164 -18.52 -11.62 -1.35
C PHE A 164 -19.78 -11.04 -0.69
N GLU A 165 -20.15 -11.55 0.48
CA GLU A 165 -21.38 -11.18 1.18
C GLU A 165 -21.18 -10.03 2.19
N ASP A 166 -19.96 -9.86 2.70
CA ASP A 166 -19.61 -8.83 3.68
C ASP A 166 -18.69 -7.76 3.08
N LYS A 167 -19.28 -6.60 2.78
CA LYS A 167 -18.56 -5.44 2.26
C LYS A 167 -17.59 -4.82 3.26
N GLN A 168 -17.67 -5.16 4.54
CA GLN A 168 -16.84 -4.59 5.61
C GLN A 168 -15.62 -5.43 5.96
N SER A 169 -15.40 -6.58 5.31
CA SER A 169 -14.26 -7.46 5.57
C SER A 169 -13.48 -7.84 4.30
N GLY A 170 -12.30 -8.43 4.55
CA GLY A 170 -11.45 -9.03 3.52
C GLY A 170 -11.10 -8.12 2.36
N LEU A 171 -11.03 -8.70 1.17
CA LEU A 171 -10.70 -7.97 -0.07
C LEU A 171 -11.76 -6.93 -0.47
N SER A 172 -13.01 -7.09 -0.04
CA SER A 172 -14.09 -6.16 -0.38
C SER A 172 -13.85 -4.79 0.24
N ARG A 173 -13.64 -4.74 1.56
CA ARG A 173 -13.27 -3.50 2.27
C ARG A 173 -11.98 -2.90 1.75
N MET A 174 -10.94 -3.73 1.57
CA MET A 174 -9.66 -3.29 1.03
C MET A 174 -9.83 -2.58 -0.32
N SER A 175 -10.66 -3.12 -1.23
CA SER A 175 -10.88 -2.52 -2.53
C SER A 175 -11.57 -1.15 -2.47
N GLN A 176 -12.50 -0.97 -1.54
CA GLN A 176 -13.15 0.33 -1.31
C GLN A 176 -12.18 1.36 -0.74
N ASP A 177 -11.36 0.97 0.26
CA ASP A 177 -10.38 1.84 0.90
C ASP A 177 -9.32 2.31 -0.12
N ILE A 178 -8.80 1.39 -0.94
CA ILE A 178 -7.85 1.71 -2.02
C ILE A 178 -8.49 2.67 -3.04
N ALA A 179 -9.70 2.36 -3.52
CA ALA A 179 -10.37 3.21 -4.51
C ALA A 179 -10.64 4.62 -3.96
N LYS A 180 -11.16 4.75 -2.74
CA LYS A 180 -11.35 6.05 -2.06
C LYS A 180 -10.03 6.80 -1.92
N SER A 181 -8.95 6.12 -1.53
CA SER A 181 -7.62 6.73 -1.39
C SER A 181 -7.12 7.31 -2.72
N LEU A 182 -7.28 6.57 -3.82
CA LEU A 182 -6.91 7.04 -5.17
C LEU A 182 -7.76 8.23 -5.60
N TYR A 183 -9.09 8.19 -5.43
CA TYR A 183 -9.97 9.32 -5.77
C TYR A 183 -9.61 10.58 -5.00
N ARG A 184 -9.38 10.49 -3.69
CA ARG A 184 -8.96 11.62 -2.85
C ARG A 184 -7.63 12.20 -3.31
N LYS A 185 -6.64 11.35 -3.57
CA LYS A 185 -5.31 11.79 -4.03
C LYS A 185 -5.36 12.47 -5.39
N LEU A 186 -6.15 11.94 -6.32
CA LEU A 186 -6.33 12.55 -7.64
C LEU A 186 -7.13 13.86 -7.56
N ALA A 187 -8.14 13.96 -6.70
CA ALA A 187 -8.90 15.18 -6.51
C ALA A 187 -8.04 16.32 -5.94
N VAL A 188 -7.17 16.03 -4.97
CA VAL A 188 -6.17 17.00 -4.45
C VAL A 188 -5.21 17.46 -5.55
N ARG A 189 -4.98 16.63 -6.56
CA ARG A 189 -4.15 16.92 -7.74
C ARG A 189 -4.91 17.62 -8.88
N GLY A 190 -6.18 17.97 -8.66
CA GLY A 190 -6.99 18.74 -9.60
C GLY A 190 -7.85 17.92 -10.55
N HIS A 191 -7.96 16.60 -10.37
CA HIS A 191 -8.83 15.75 -11.18
C HIS A 191 -10.26 15.74 -10.64
N PRO A 192 -11.26 16.29 -11.36
CA PRO A 192 -12.64 16.29 -10.90
C PRO A 192 -13.28 14.91 -11.09
N PHE A 193 -14.11 14.49 -10.13
CA PHE A 193 -14.90 13.26 -10.24
C PHE A 193 -16.39 13.56 -10.19
N SER A 194 -17.11 13.06 -11.19
CA SER A 194 -18.56 13.08 -11.28
C SER A 194 -19.11 11.66 -11.38
N ASN A 195 -20.41 11.48 -11.15
CA ASN A 195 -21.07 10.18 -11.34
C ASN A 195 -20.86 9.59 -12.75
N SER A 196 -20.78 10.42 -13.80
CA SER A 196 -20.45 9.95 -15.15
C SER A 196 -19.02 9.47 -15.25
N THR A 197 -18.06 10.24 -14.73
CA THR A 197 -16.63 9.87 -14.69
C THR A 197 -16.42 8.55 -13.97
N LEU A 198 -17.08 8.35 -12.82
CA LEU A 198 -16.98 7.11 -12.03
C LEU A 198 -17.53 5.89 -12.78
N ARG A 199 -18.63 6.05 -13.52
CA ARG A 199 -19.17 4.98 -14.39
C ARG A 199 -18.19 4.62 -15.51
N THR A 200 -17.54 5.62 -16.11
CA THR A 200 -16.50 5.40 -17.13
C THR A 200 -15.28 4.68 -16.55
N ILE A 201 -14.83 5.07 -15.35
CA ILE A 201 -13.72 4.40 -14.65
C ILE A 201 -14.06 2.94 -14.36
N ARG A 202 -15.25 2.65 -13.82
CA ARG A 202 -15.72 1.27 -13.60
C ARG A 202 -15.71 0.45 -14.89
N ALA A 203 -16.29 0.97 -15.97
CA ALA A 203 -16.37 0.26 -17.24
C ALA A 203 -14.98 -0.04 -17.81
N ARG A 204 -14.07 0.94 -17.77
CA ARG A 204 -12.70 0.78 -18.25
C ARG A 204 -11.88 -0.16 -17.38
N TYR A 205 -12.04 -0.07 -16.06
CA TYR A 205 -11.45 -1.00 -15.10
C TYR A 205 -11.88 -2.44 -15.43
N TYR A 206 -13.18 -2.67 -15.59
CA TYR A 206 -13.73 -4.01 -15.82
C TYR A 206 -13.12 -4.62 -17.09
N ARG A 207 -13.09 -3.87 -18.19
CA ARG A 207 -12.45 -4.34 -19.44
C ARG A 207 -10.95 -4.59 -19.26
N THR A 208 -10.23 -3.67 -18.63
CA THR A 208 -8.78 -3.78 -18.42
C THR A 208 -8.44 -4.99 -17.55
N ALA A 209 -9.22 -5.25 -16.50
CA ALA A 209 -9.03 -6.39 -15.61
C ALA A 209 -9.25 -7.73 -16.32
N LEU A 210 -10.27 -7.84 -17.17
CA LEU A 210 -10.51 -9.04 -17.98
C LEU A 210 -9.37 -9.29 -18.99
N ASP A 211 -8.92 -8.25 -19.69
CA ASP A 211 -7.81 -8.36 -20.64
C ASP A 211 -6.50 -8.80 -19.92
N GLN A 212 -6.29 -8.34 -18.67
CA GLN A 212 -5.14 -8.78 -17.86
C GLN A 212 -5.31 -10.19 -17.27
N LEU A 213 -6.53 -10.61 -16.95
CA LEU A 213 -6.81 -11.95 -16.45
C LEU A 213 -6.38 -13.02 -17.45
N GLU A 214 -6.66 -12.81 -18.75
CA GLU A 214 -6.20 -13.68 -19.82
C GLU A 214 -4.67 -13.81 -19.83
N SER A 215 -3.95 -12.68 -19.70
CA SER A 215 -2.48 -12.69 -19.62
C SER A 215 -1.96 -13.44 -18.39
N TYR A 216 -2.61 -13.30 -17.23
CA TYR A 216 -2.24 -14.03 -16.02
C TYR A 216 -2.55 -15.54 -16.13
N ALA A 217 -3.55 -15.93 -16.91
CA ALA A 217 -3.86 -17.33 -17.17
C ALA A 217 -2.74 -18.00 -17.96
N PHE A 218 -2.26 -17.35 -19.02
CA PHE A 218 -1.13 -17.84 -19.80
C PHE A 218 0.17 -17.87 -18.99
N ASP A 219 0.42 -16.85 -18.15
CA ASP A 219 1.57 -16.81 -17.25
C ASP A 219 1.51 -17.95 -16.22
N ALA A 220 0.33 -18.21 -15.63
CA ALA A 220 0.14 -19.32 -14.72
C ALA A 220 0.40 -20.68 -15.41
N GLU A 221 -0.18 -20.90 -16.60
CA GLU A 221 0.02 -22.13 -17.37
C GLU A 221 1.50 -22.36 -17.71
N MET A 222 2.19 -21.33 -18.21
CA MET A 222 3.61 -21.40 -18.55
C MET A 222 4.50 -21.76 -17.36
N ASN A 223 4.14 -21.31 -16.16
CA ASN A 223 4.86 -21.58 -14.92
C ASN A 223 4.35 -22.82 -14.15
N GLY A 224 3.43 -23.60 -14.74
CA GLY A 224 2.88 -24.80 -14.09
C GLY A 224 1.99 -24.51 -12.87
N LEU A 225 1.40 -23.32 -12.82
CA LEU A 225 0.49 -22.88 -11.77
C LEU A 225 -0.97 -22.98 -12.21
N GLY A 226 -1.87 -23.29 -11.26
CA GLY A 226 -3.30 -23.26 -11.43
C GLY A 226 -3.90 -21.86 -11.22
N LEU A 227 -4.89 -21.53 -12.04
CA LEU A 227 -5.70 -20.31 -11.91
C LEU A 227 -7.17 -20.65 -12.21
N ASP A 228 -8.07 -20.40 -11.26
CA ASP A 228 -9.52 -20.57 -11.47
C ASP A 228 -10.10 -19.31 -12.10
N LEU A 229 -10.23 -19.30 -13.43
CA LEU A 229 -10.74 -18.15 -14.19
C LEU A 229 -12.11 -17.68 -13.70
N HIS A 230 -13.02 -18.59 -13.41
CA HIS A 230 -14.36 -18.23 -12.96
C HIS A 230 -14.31 -17.50 -11.61
N SER A 231 -13.53 -18.02 -10.66
CA SER A 231 -13.32 -17.36 -9.37
C SER A 231 -12.65 -15.99 -9.52
N GLU A 232 -11.67 -15.84 -10.41
CA GLU A 232 -11.02 -14.55 -10.65
C GLU A 232 -11.99 -13.52 -11.30
N GLU A 233 -12.84 -13.94 -12.24
CA GLU A 233 -13.86 -13.08 -12.86
C GLU A 233 -14.88 -12.57 -11.83
N GLN A 234 -15.37 -13.45 -10.94
CA GLN A 234 -16.27 -13.04 -9.85
C GLN A 234 -15.63 -11.99 -8.93
N VAL A 235 -14.32 -12.10 -8.68
CA VAL A 235 -13.57 -11.09 -7.92
C VAL A 235 -13.46 -9.77 -8.68
N ILE A 236 -13.26 -9.81 -10.01
CA ILE A 236 -13.24 -8.61 -10.85
C ILE A 236 -14.60 -7.90 -10.81
N GLU A 237 -15.71 -8.63 -10.90
CA GLU A 237 -17.07 -8.07 -10.79
C GLU A 237 -17.30 -7.39 -9.44
N LEU A 238 -16.91 -8.04 -8.35
CA LEU A 238 -16.98 -7.48 -7.00
C LEU A 238 -16.20 -6.17 -6.90
N PHE A 239 -14.95 -6.17 -7.36
CA PHE A 239 -14.12 -4.97 -7.36
C PHE A 239 -14.69 -3.86 -8.25
N ALA A 240 -15.26 -4.18 -9.41
CA ALA A 240 -15.92 -3.18 -10.27
C ALA A 240 -17.10 -2.51 -9.55
N ALA A 241 -17.88 -3.26 -8.76
CA ALA A 241 -18.94 -2.71 -7.93
C ALA A 241 -18.36 -1.81 -6.82
N ASN A 242 -17.36 -2.30 -6.08
CA ASN A 242 -16.73 -1.57 -4.99
C ASN A 242 -16.04 -0.27 -5.43
N ILE A 243 -15.40 -0.24 -6.61
CA ILE A 243 -14.79 0.97 -7.19
C ILE A 243 -15.86 2.05 -7.41
N LEU A 244 -17.02 1.69 -7.98
CA LEU A 244 -18.10 2.64 -8.21
C LEU A 244 -18.75 3.12 -6.90
N GLU A 245 -18.97 2.21 -5.95
CA GLU A 245 -19.52 2.56 -4.63
C GLU A 245 -18.58 3.49 -3.85
N ALA A 246 -17.28 3.18 -3.83
CA ALA A 246 -16.24 4.03 -3.25
C ALA A 246 -16.24 5.44 -3.87
N GLY A 247 -16.38 5.52 -5.20
CA GLY A 247 -16.45 6.79 -5.90
C GLY A 247 -17.69 7.61 -5.54
N LYS A 248 -18.87 6.97 -5.48
CA LYS A 248 -20.11 7.65 -5.06
C LYS A 248 -19.99 8.20 -3.64
N ALA A 249 -19.52 7.38 -2.71
CA ALA A 249 -19.29 7.81 -1.33
C ALA A 249 -18.30 8.98 -1.25
N PHE A 250 -17.24 8.99 -2.07
CA PHE A 250 -16.30 10.11 -2.15
C PHE A 250 -16.96 11.40 -2.66
N VAL A 251 -17.82 11.32 -3.67
CA VAL A 251 -18.54 12.49 -4.22
C VAL A 251 -19.57 13.03 -3.21
N GLU A 252 -20.23 12.14 -2.46
CA GLU A 252 -21.24 12.52 -1.45
C GLU A 252 -20.63 13.10 -0.17
N SER A 253 -19.45 12.62 0.25
CA SER A 253 -18.75 13.08 1.45
C SER A 253 -17.25 13.28 1.21
N PRO A 254 -16.84 14.44 0.66
CA PRO A 254 -15.45 14.73 0.34
C PRO A 254 -14.58 15.06 1.57
N SER A 255 -15.19 15.28 2.74
CA SER A 255 -14.57 15.96 3.89
C SER A 255 -13.86 15.06 4.91
N GLU A 256 -13.73 13.76 4.67
CA GLU A 256 -13.00 12.87 5.59
C GLU A 256 -11.49 13.16 5.55
N VAL A 257 -10.91 13.49 6.71
CA VAL A 257 -9.47 13.70 6.88
C VAL A 257 -8.80 12.33 7.01
N PRO A 258 -8.11 11.80 5.99
CA PRO A 258 -7.70 10.39 5.97
C PRO A 258 -6.32 10.15 6.60
N PHE A 259 -5.58 11.22 6.92
CA PHE A 259 -4.18 11.14 7.32
C PHE A 259 -4.02 11.44 8.79
N MET A 260 -3.24 10.59 9.46
CA MET A 260 -2.65 10.96 10.73
C MET A 260 -1.66 12.12 10.50
N PRO A 261 -1.50 13.03 11.48
CA PRO A 261 -0.47 14.07 11.40
C PRO A 261 0.91 13.41 11.24
N ASN A 262 1.77 13.99 10.40
CA ASN A 262 3.17 13.56 10.39
C ASN A 262 3.86 13.94 11.71
N TRP A 263 4.99 13.29 12.00
CA TRP A 263 5.69 13.48 13.25
C TRP A 263 6.24 14.91 13.40
N ASN A 264 6.61 15.59 12.31
CA ASN A 264 6.95 17.02 12.35
C ASN A 264 5.82 17.88 12.95
N ARG A 265 4.57 17.66 12.53
CA ARG A 265 3.42 18.39 13.09
C ARG A 265 3.15 18.02 14.54
N VAL A 266 3.33 16.75 14.92
CA VAL A 266 3.13 16.31 16.31
C VAL A 266 4.18 16.90 17.25
N MET A 267 5.46 16.84 16.89
CA MET A 267 6.54 17.47 17.65
C MET A 267 6.36 18.99 17.77
N SER A 268 5.90 19.65 16.71
CA SER A 268 5.60 21.08 16.76
C SER A 268 4.47 21.43 17.73
N ALA A 269 3.49 20.54 17.92
CA ALA A 269 2.35 20.76 18.81
C ALA A 269 2.63 20.32 20.25
N CYS A 270 3.51 19.33 20.45
CA CYS A 270 3.90 18.77 21.74
C CYS A 270 5.42 18.48 21.71
N PRO A 271 6.27 19.46 22.06
CA PRO A 271 7.73 19.33 21.89
C PRO A 271 8.37 18.18 22.68
N ASP A 272 7.79 17.81 23.81
CA ASP A 272 8.28 16.75 24.72
C ASP A 272 7.66 15.36 24.41
N ILE A 273 6.92 15.22 23.30
CA ILE A 273 6.19 13.99 22.98
C ILE A 273 7.10 12.79 22.72
N LEU A 274 8.27 13.01 22.12
CA LEU A 274 9.20 11.91 21.81
C LEU A 274 9.80 11.34 23.10
N GLU A 275 10.26 12.19 24.00
CA GLU A 275 10.77 11.77 25.32
C GLU A 275 9.70 11.00 26.11
N LYS A 276 8.48 11.54 26.19
CA LYS A 276 7.34 10.85 26.83
C LYS A 276 7.02 9.50 26.19
N LEU A 277 7.11 9.41 24.87
CA LEU A 277 6.83 8.18 24.13
C LEU A 277 7.92 7.13 24.39
N TYR A 278 9.19 7.54 24.36
CA TYR A 278 10.31 6.68 24.70
C TYR A 278 10.17 6.13 26.12
N ASP A 279 9.97 7.01 27.10
CA ASP A 279 9.83 6.61 28.51
C ASP A 279 8.66 5.67 28.73
N ALA A 280 7.51 5.91 28.08
CA ALA A 280 6.35 5.03 28.18
C ALA A 280 6.65 3.62 27.63
N VAL A 281 7.30 3.51 26.47
CA VAL A 281 7.66 2.22 25.88
C VAL A 281 8.71 1.49 26.71
N GLU A 282 9.73 2.21 27.23
CA GLU A 282 10.76 1.60 28.09
C GLU A 282 10.17 1.13 29.43
N GLN A 283 9.20 1.84 30.00
CA GLN A 283 8.49 1.41 31.20
C GLN A 283 7.68 0.12 30.94
N ASP A 284 6.97 0.05 29.81
CA ASP A 284 6.22 -1.16 29.42
C ASP A 284 7.16 -2.36 29.23
N ASN A 285 8.35 -2.16 28.64
CA ASN A 285 9.35 -3.21 28.43
C ASN A 285 9.95 -3.77 29.73
N GLN A 286 9.95 -3.00 30.83
CA GLN A 286 10.44 -3.45 32.14
C GLN A 286 9.48 -4.43 32.82
N PHE A 287 8.21 -4.44 32.43
CA PHE A 287 7.18 -5.33 32.97
C PHE A 287 6.52 -6.12 31.84
N PRO A 288 7.23 -7.12 31.25
CA PRO A 288 6.65 -7.92 30.17
C PRO A 288 5.36 -8.60 30.66
N SER A 289 4.25 -8.25 30.00
CA SER A 289 2.91 -8.83 30.18
C SER A 289 2.87 -10.33 29.92
#